data_AF-A0A9D8L711-F1
#
_entry.id   AF-A0A9D8L711-F1
#
_cell.length_a   1.000
_cell.length_b   1.000
_cell.length_c   1.000
_cell.angle_alpha   90.00
_cell.angle_beta   90.00
_cell.angle_gamma   90.00
#
_symmetry.space_group_name_H-M   'P 1'
#
loop_
_entity.id
_entity.type
_entity.pdbx_description
1 polymer ?
#
loop_
_entity_poly.entity_id
_entity_poly.type
_entity_poly.pdbx_seq_one_letter_code
_entity_poly.pdbx_strand_id
1 'polypeptide(L)'
;AGTVGLLLRLLANRGIIGRIIGGTLDLAWTVVTFLVVPVLAAEGVGPVEAVKKSARLLRDTWGENLVGNGGISLVVSGIIGVVAVLAHGGALLLGGAGHRDLAIVVYLLAAAIIIPVATIGAALTGIYSAALYTYAAAGEPPEGFGSLIRTAFRPKA
;
A
#
# COMPACT_ATOMS: atom_id res chain seq x y z
N ALA A 1 5.25 27.54 -2.04
CA ALA A 1 5.37 26.43 -1.07
C ALA A 1 4.51 26.59 0.20
N GLY A 2 3.87 27.74 0.49
CA GLY A 2 3.32 28.02 1.84
C GLY A 2 1.89 27.55 2.17
N THR A 3 0.97 27.46 1.21
CA THR A 3 -0.46 27.21 1.50
C THR A 3 -0.83 25.73 1.57
N VAL A 4 -0.34 24.92 0.64
CA VAL A 4 -0.57 23.47 0.64
C VAL A 4 0.11 22.81 1.85
N GLY A 5 1.33 23.20 2.17
CA GLY A 5 2.05 22.70 3.36
C GLY A 5 1.37 23.07 4.69
N LEU A 6 0.69 24.23 4.76
CA LEU A 6 -0.08 24.62 5.94
C LEU A 6 -1.34 23.76 6.10
N LEU A 7 -2.07 23.52 5.00
CA LEU A 7 -3.25 22.64 4.99
C LEU A 7 -2.87 21.19 5.35
N LEU A 8 -1.76 20.69 4.82
CA LEU A 8 -1.23 19.36 5.16
C LEU A 8 -0.82 19.26 6.63
N ARG A 9 -0.18 20.30 7.20
CA ARG A 9 0.17 20.35 8.63
C ARG A 9 -1.06 20.34 9.53
N LEU A 10 -2.13 21.04 9.13
CA LEU A 10 -3.39 21.06 9.88
C LEU A 10 -4.12 19.71 9.82
N LEU A 11 -4.06 19.00 8.68
CA LEU A 11 -4.58 17.64 8.54
C LEU A 11 -3.72 16.61 9.29
N ALA A 12 -2.40 16.80 9.28
CA ALA A 12 -1.44 15.90 9.90
C ALA A 12 -1.54 15.84 11.43
N ASN A 13 -2.11 16.89 12.04
CA ASN A 13 -2.28 16.99 13.49
C ASN A 13 -3.41 16.10 14.06
N ARG A 14 -4.05 15.26 13.23
CA ARG A 14 -5.15 14.33 13.60
C ARG A 14 -4.65 12.91 13.96
N GLY A 15 -3.49 12.79 14.60
CA GLY A 15 -2.91 11.50 15.03
C GLY A 15 -2.11 10.79 13.93
N ILE A 16 -1.79 9.49 14.13
CA ILE A 16 -0.94 8.69 13.22
C ILE A 16 -1.46 8.70 11.78
N ILE A 17 -2.78 8.68 11.58
CA ILE A 17 -3.44 8.70 10.27
C ILE A 17 -3.15 10.03 9.54
N GLY A 18 -3.24 11.16 10.24
CA GLY A 18 -2.91 12.46 9.68
C GLY A 18 -1.46 12.55 9.21
N ARG A 19 -0.51 12.01 10.00
CA ARG A 19 0.92 12.01 9.65
C ARG A 19 1.21 11.16 8.41
N ILE A 20 0.53 10.02 8.26
CA ILE A 20 0.63 9.15 7.08
C ILE A 20 0.06 9.86 5.84
N ILE A 21 -1.13 10.47 5.97
CA ILE A 21 -1.76 11.21 4.87
C ILE A 21 -0.92 12.42 4.47
N GLY A 22 -0.39 13.16 5.44
CA GLY A 22 0.48 14.31 5.20
C GLY A 22 1.76 13.93 4.46
N GLY A 23 2.45 12.87 4.89
CA GLY A 23 3.67 12.39 4.25
C GLY A 23 3.45 11.86 2.83
N THR A 24 2.32 11.17 2.59
CA THR A 24 1.98 10.65 1.25
C THR A 24 1.60 11.76 0.26
N LEU A 25 0.88 12.79 0.71
CA LEU A 25 0.56 13.96 -0.12
C LEU A 25 1.80 14.77 -0.51
N ASP A 26 2.75 14.96 0.40
CA ASP A 26 4.00 15.69 0.13
C ASP A 26 4.86 14.95 -0.90
N LEU A 27 4.93 13.62 -0.76
CA LEU A 27 5.62 12.75 -1.71
C LEU A 27 4.93 12.76 -3.08
N ALA A 28 3.60 12.63 -3.11
CA ALA A 28 2.82 12.71 -4.35
C ALA A 28 3.03 14.06 -5.06
N TRP A 29 3.03 15.18 -4.33
CA TRP A 29 3.27 16.50 -4.90
C TRP A 29 4.66 16.61 -5.52
N THR A 30 5.69 16.10 -4.85
CA THR A 30 7.07 16.09 -5.34
C THR A 30 7.16 15.32 -6.67
N VAL A 31 6.57 14.13 -6.73
CA VAL A 31 6.56 13.31 -7.95
C VAL A 31 5.79 14.00 -9.09
N VAL A 32 4.63 14.60 -8.81
CA VAL A 32 3.87 15.38 -9.80
C VAL A 32 4.72 16.52 -10.35
N THR A 33 5.37 17.31 -9.48
CA THR A 33 6.18 18.45 -9.93
C THR A 33 7.40 18.02 -10.75
N PHE A 34 7.99 16.86 -10.46
CA PHE A 34 9.08 16.30 -11.26
C PHE A 34 8.60 15.91 -12.66
N LEU A 35 7.39 15.33 -12.78
CA LEU A 35 6.82 14.90 -14.05
C LEU A 35 6.31 16.06 -14.93
N VAL A 36 6.11 17.26 -14.38
CA VAL A 36 5.65 18.43 -15.15
C VAL A 36 6.64 18.81 -16.24
N VAL A 37 7.94 18.83 -15.95
CA VAL A 37 8.99 19.22 -16.92
C VAL A 37 9.03 18.29 -18.14
N PRO A 38 9.12 16.95 -18.00
CA PRO A 38 9.10 16.06 -19.15
C PRO A 38 7.76 16.09 -19.90
N VAL A 39 6.61 16.27 -19.21
CA VAL A 39 5.31 16.40 -19.89
C VAL A 39 5.25 17.69 -20.74
N LEU A 40 5.76 18.81 -20.22
CA LEU A 40 5.88 20.06 -20.98
C LEU A 40 6.76 19.87 -22.23
N ALA A 41 7.92 19.22 -22.05
CA ALA A 41 8.89 19.03 -23.12
C ALA A 41 8.42 18.04 -24.21
N ALA A 42 7.76 16.95 -23.81
CA ALA A 42 7.35 15.89 -24.72
C ALA A 42 6.05 16.21 -25.47
N GLU A 43 5.12 16.94 -24.85
CA GLU A 43 3.76 17.11 -25.38
C GLU A 43 3.38 18.54 -25.76
N GLY A 44 4.22 19.54 -25.42
CA GLY A 44 3.97 20.94 -25.79
C GLY A 44 2.70 21.56 -25.18
N VAL A 45 2.20 21.00 -24.08
CA VAL A 45 1.01 21.50 -23.37
C VAL A 45 1.33 22.72 -22.49
N GLY A 46 0.30 23.49 -22.11
CA GLY A 46 0.48 24.61 -21.17
C GLY A 46 0.78 24.16 -19.72
N PRO A 47 1.36 25.02 -18.86
CA PRO A 47 1.78 24.68 -17.49
C PRO A 47 0.69 24.06 -16.62
N VAL A 48 -0.54 24.58 -16.70
CA VAL A 48 -1.68 24.07 -15.94
C VAL A 48 -2.07 22.68 -16.41
N GLU A 49 -2.04 22.43 -17.72
CA GLU A 49 -2.37 21.11 -18.26
C GLU A 49 -1.26 20.09 -18.02
N ALA A 50 0.01 20.52 -18.02
CA ALA A 50 1.11 19.65 -17.64
C ALA A 50 0.98 19.15 -16.20
N VAL A 51 0.58 20.00 -15.24
CA VAL A 51 0.32 19.59 -13.85
C VAL A 51 -0.82 18.58 -13.78
N LYS A 52 -1.96 18.86 -14.43
CA LYS A 52 -3.11 17.95 -14.43
C LYS A 52 -2.77 16.60 -15.06
N LYS A 53 -1.99 16.61 -16.14
CA LYS A 53 -1.58 15.39 -16.84
C LYS A 53 -0.54 14.59 -16.06
N SER A 54 0.42 15.26 -15.43
CA SER A 54 1.39 14.64 -14.51
C SER A 54 0.70 13.97 -13.32
N ALA A 55 -0.31 14.63 -12.73
CA ALA A 55 -1.11 14.06 -11.66
C ALA A 55 -1.94 12.85 -12.11
N ARG A 56 -2.49 12.88 -13.33
CA ARG A 56 -3.17 11.72 -13.94
C ARG A 56 -2.20 10.56 -14.17
N LEU A 57 -1.06 10.81 -14.80
CA LEU A 57 -0.03 9.78 -15.03
C LEU A 57 0.41 9.14 -13.70
N LEU A 58 0.66 9.93 -12.65
CA LEU A 58 1.00 9.41 -11.34
C LEU A 58 -0.13 8.54 -10.76
N ARG A 59 -1.39 9.00 -10.84
CA ARG A 59 -2.55 8.26 -10.35
C ARG A 59 -2.72 6.93 -11.09
N ASP A 60 -2.58 6.94 -12.41
CA ASP A 60 -2.84 5.77 -13.25
C ASP A 60 -1.68 4.76 -13.17
N THR A 61 -0.44 5.20 -12.92
CA THR A 61 0.70 4.28 -12.80
C THR A 61 0.99 3.82 -11.36
N TRP A 62 0.82 4.70 -10.37
CA TRP A 62 1.14 4.38 -8.96
C TRP A 62 -0.10 4.15 -8.11
N GLY A 63 -1.25 4.74 -8.46
CA GLY A 63 -2.47 4.62 -7.68
C GLY A 63 -3.04 3.21 -7.66
N GLU A 64 -3.07 2.51 -8.80
CA GLU A 64 -3.53 1.12 -8.86
C GLU A 64 -2.58 0.15 -8.12
N ASN A 65 -1.27 0.45 -8.13
CA ASN A 65 -0.30 -0.31 -7.35
C ASN A 65 -0.49 -0.10 -5.84
N LEU A 66 -0.64 1.16 -5.42
CA LEU A 66 -0.89 1.52 -4.02
C LEU A 66 -2.20 0.96 -3.48
N VAL A 67 -3.29 1.01 -4.26
CA VAL A 67 -4.59 0.49 -3.84
C VAL A 67 -4.58 -1.04 -3.76
N GLY A 68 -3.99 -1.72 -4.75
CA GLY A 68 -3.90 -3.18 -4.73
C GLY A 68 -2.98 -3.73 -3.64
N ASN A 69 -1.78 -3.17 -3.49
CA ASN A 69 -0.87 -3.54 -2.39
C ASN A 69 -1.42 -3.13 -1.01
N GLY A 70 -2.15 -2.02 -0.94
CA GLY A 70 -2.86 -1.60 0.26
C GLY A 70 -3.90 -2.63 0.70
N GLY A 71 -4.68 -3.18 -0.24
CA GLY A 71 -5.64 -4.26 0.02
C GLY A 71 -4.98 -5.54 0.53
N ILE A 72 -3.90 -5.99 -0.13
CA ILE A 72 -3.11 -7.15 0.30
C ILE A 72 -2.56 -6.93 1.71
N SER A 73 -1.95 -5.77 1.95
CA SER A 73 -1.37 -5.42 3.25
C SER A 73 -2.43 -5.36 4.34
N LEU A 74 -3.62 -4.83 4.06
CA LEU A 74 -4.72 -4.76 5.02
C LEU A 74 -5.21 -6.15 5.42
N VAL A 75 -5.38 -7.06 4.47
CA VAL A 75 -5.82 -8.44 4.77
C VAL A 75 -4.75 -9.19 5.56
N VAL A 76 -3.49 -9.15 5.11
CA VAL A 76 -2.36 -9.83 5.76
C VAL A 76 -2.15 -9.30 7.18
N SER A 77 -2.12 -7.98 7.35
CA SER A 77 -1.97 -7.35 8.67
C SER A 77 -3.18 -7.61 9.58
N GLY A 78 -4.39 -7.68 9.04
CA GLY A 78 -5.59 -8.06 9.78
C GLY A 78 -5.50 -9.48 10.33
N ILE A 79 -5.10 -10.45 9.51
CA ILE A 79 -4.91 -11.85 9.93
C ILE A 79 -3.83 -11.93 11.02
N ILE A 80 -2.67 -11.33 10.77
CA ILE A 80 -1.56 -11.31 11.74
C ILE A 80 -1.99 -10.64 13.05
N GLY A 81 -2.71 -9.53 12.97
CA GLY A 81 -3.22 -8.79 14.13
C GLY A 81 -4.15 -9.62 15.00
N VAL A 82 -5.12 -10.32 14.39
CA VAL A 82 -6.03 -11.22 15.11
C VAL A 82 -5.26 -12.34 15.80
N VAL A 83 -4.37 -13.03 15.07
CA VAL A 83 -3.56 -14.13 15.64
C VAL A 83 -2.69 -13.62 16.79
N ALA A 84 -2.05 -12.46 16.63
CA ALA A 84 -1.20 -11.86 17.65
C ALA A 84 -1.99 -11.47 18.92
N VAL A 85 -3.16 -10.85 18.77
CA VAL A 85 -4.03 -10.46 19.90
C VAL A 85 -4.51 -11.70 20.66
N LEU A 86 -4.98 -12.74 19.95
CA LEU A 86 -5.45 -13.97 20.58
C LEU A 86 -4.31 -14.70 21.30
N ALA A 87 -3.15 -14.81 20.66
CA ALA A 87 -1.98 -15.45 21.24
C ALA A 87 -1.48 -14.70 22.49
N HIS A 88 -1.39 -13.38 22.41
CA HIS A 88 -0.96 -12.55 23.53
C HIS A 88 -1.95 -12.64 24.70
N GLY A 89 -3.25 -12.53 24.43
CA GLY A 89 -4.28 -12.68 25.45
C GLY A 89 -4.26 -14.05 26.13
N GLY A 90 -4.18 -15.13 25.34
CA GLY A 90 -4.07 -16.49 25.87
C GLY A 90 -2.80 -16.73 26.69
N ALA A 91 -1.66 -16.23 26.22
CA ALA A 91 -0.39 -16.35 26.92
C ALA A 91 -0.39 -15.57 28.25
N LEU A 92 -1.02 -14.39 28.32
CA LEU A 92 -1.16 -13.63 29.57
C LEU A 92 -1.99 -14.39 30.61
N LEU A 93 -3.10 -15.00 30.19
CA LEU A 93 -3.96 -15.81 31.08
C LEU A 93 -3.21 -17.02 31.62
N LEU A 94 -2.53 -17.77 30.75
CA LEU A 94 -1.74 -18.94 31.14
C LEU A 94 -0.57 -18.57 32.06
N GLY A 95 0.14 -17.48 31.74
CA GLY A 95 1.24 -16.97 32.55
C GLY A 95 0.78 -16.52 33.95
N GLY A 96 -0.36 -15.83 34.04
CA GLY A 96 -0.97 -15.42 35.31
C GLY A 96 -1.43 -16.61 36.16
N ALA A 97 -1.81 -17.72 35.53
CA ALA A 97 -2.18 -18.98 36.19
C ALA A 97 -0.96 -19.86 36.58
N GLY A 98 0.26 -19.43 36.27
CA GLY A 98 1.50 -20.18 36.59
C GLY A 98 1.97 -21.16 35.50
N HIS A 99 1.27 -21.27 34.37
CA HIS A 99 1.60 -22.16 33.25
C HIS A 99 2.46 -21.45 32.20
N ARG A 100 3.68 -21.05 32.58
CA ARG A 100 4.58 -20.27 31.71
C ARG A 100 5.07 -21.05 30.49
N ASP A 101 5.26 -22.35 30.65
CA ASP A 101 5.59 -23.29 29.58
C ASP A 101 4.51 -23.31 28.50
N LEU A 102 3.23 -23.41 28.89
CA LEU A 102 2.11 -23.36 27.94
C LEU A 102 1.99 -21.99 27.25
N ALA A 103 2.27 -20.90 27.97
CA ALA A 103 2.30 -19.57 27.37
C ALA A 103 3.36 -19.44 26.26
N ILE A 104 4.55 -20.05 26.46
CA ILE A 104 5.59 -20.10 25.42
C ILE A 104 5.10 -20.91 24.21
N VAL A 105 4.47 -22.06 24.44
CA VAL A 105 3.90 -22.89 23.36
C VAL A 105 2.88 -22.10 22.54
N VAL A 106 2.02 -21.30 23.17
CA VAL A 106 1.05 -20.43 22.46
C VAL A 106 1.75 -19.44 21.53
N TYR A 107 2.83 -18.79 21.98
CA TYR A 107 3.60 -17.89 21.11
C TYR A 107 4.29 -18.62 19.96
N LEU A 108 4.81 -19.82 20.19
CA LEU A 108 5.42 -20.63 19.13
C LEU A 108 4.39 -21.02 18.05
N LEU A 109 3.18 -21.42 18.47
CA LEU A 109 2.09 -21.70 17.54
C LEU A 109 1.65 -20.46 16.76
N ALA A 110 1.56 -19.30 17.44
CA ALA A 110 1.24 -18.04 16.78
C ALA A 110 2.31 -17.66 15.74
N ALA A 111 3.60 -17.82 16.07
CA ALA A 111 4.69 -17.57 15.15
C ALA A 111 4.64 -18.53 13.94
N ALA A 112 4.33 -19.81 14.17
CA ALA A 112 4.16 -20.80 13.11
C ALA A 112 3.03 -20.47 12.12
N ILE A 113 2.04 -19.66 12.53
CA ILE A 113 0.98 -19.16 11.65
C ILE A 113 1.36 -17.82 11.01
N ILE A 114 1.90 -16.89 11.79
CA ILE A 114 2.23 -15.53 11.35
C ILE A 114 3.31 -15.55 10.27
N ILE A 115 4.35 -16.37 10.43
CA ILE A 115 5.48 -16.40 9.49
C ILE A 115 5.00 -16.78 8.07
N PRO A 116 4.30 -17.91 7.85
CA PRO A 116 3.77 -18.23 6.52
C PRO A 116 2.84 -17.16 5.95
N VAL A 117 1.94 -16.61 6.76
CA VAL A 117 1.00 -15.57 6.32
C VAL A 117 1.75 -14.31 5.87
N ALA A 118 2.75 -13.88 6.63
CA ALA A 118 3.59 -12.74 6.28
C ALA A 118 4.39 -13.01 4.99
N THR A 119 4.97 -14.21 4.84
CA THR A 119 5.71 -14.61 3.65
C THR A 119 4.83 -14.65 2.40
N ILE A 120 3.63 -15.23 2.50
CA ILE A 120 2.65 -15.26 1.41
C ILE A 120 2.23 -13.84 1.05
N GLY A 121 1.93 -13.00 2.04
CA GLY A 121 1.61 -11.59 1.83
C GLY A 121 2.69 -10.83 1.07
N ALA A 122 3.95 -10.99 1.51
CA ALA A 122 5.10 -10.37 0.84
C ALA A 122 5.28 -10.87 -0.60
N ALA A 123 5.10 -12.17 -0.84
CA ALA A 123 5.16 -12.74 -2.19
C ALA A 123 4.04 -12.17 -3.09
N LEU A 124 2.80 -12.09 -2.58
CA LEU A 124 1.67 -11.51 -3.32
C LEU A 124 1.92 -10.05 -3.69
N THR A 125 2.44 -9.24 -2.77
CA THR A 125 2.83 -7.85 -3.04
C THR A 125 3.92 -7.75 -4.12
N GLY A 126 4.92 -8.63 -4.07
CA GLY A 126 5.97 -8.69 -5.09
C GLY A 126 5.44 -9.06 -6.47
N ILE A 127 4.64 -10.13 -6.54
CA ILE A 127 4.03 -10.61 -7.79
C ILE A 127 3.09 -9.55 -8.37
N TYR A 128 2.23 -8.95 -7.56
CA TYR A 128 1.30 -7.90 -8.01
C TYR A 128 2.05 -6.69 -8.58
N SER A 129 3.11 -6.25 -7.89
CA SER A 129 3.93 -5.12 -8.34
C SER A 129 4.65 -5.44 -9.67
N ALA A 130 5.18 -6.65 -9.82
CA ALA A 130 5.82 -7.10 -11.05
C ALA A 130 4.81 -7.21 -12.21
N ALA A 131 3.61 -7.72 -11.94
CA ALA A 131 2.56 -7.84 -12.93
C ALA A 131 2.08 -6.47 -13.43
N LEU A 132 1.91 -5.51 -12.52
CA LEU A 132 1.57 -4.13 -12.89
C LEU A 132 2.68 -3.44 -13.69
N TYR A 133 3.94 -3.61 -13.29
CA TYR A 133 5.07 -3.06 -14.05
C TYR A 133 5.11 -3.62 -15.47
N THR A 134 4.93 -4.95 -15.61
CA THR A 134 4.93 -5.62 -16.92
C THR A 134 3.78 -5.11 -17.78
N TYR A 135 2.58 -4.98 -17.22
CA TYR A 135 1.43 -4.42 -17.95
C TYR A 135 1.65 -2.96 -18.36
N ALA A 136 2.21 -2.13 -17.47
CA ALA A 136 2.50 -0.72 -17.76
C ALA A 136 3.61 -0.54 -18.80
N ALA A 137 4.61 -1.43 -18.82
CA ALA A 137 5.76 -1.34 -19.73
C ALA A 137 5.48 -1.98 -21.10
N ALA A 138 4.80 -3.12 -21.15
CA ALA A 138 4.58 -3.90 -22.38
C ALA A 138 3.18 -3.70 -22.98
N GLY A 139 2.22 -3.16 -22.22
CA GLY A 139 0.82 -3.04 -22.65
C GLY A 139 0.05 -4.38 -22.68
N GLU A 140 0.71 -5.49 -22.40
CA GLU A 140 0.14 -6.83 -22.36
C GLU A 140 0.20 -7.42 -20.94
N PRO A 141 -0.90 -8.03 -20.45
CA PRO A 141 -0.90 -8.63 -19.12
C PRO A 141 -0.04 -9.90 -19.09
N PRO A 142 0.71 -10.16 -17.99
CA PRO A 142 1.44 -11.41 -17.83
C PRO A 142 0.55 -12.65 -17.97
N GLU A 143 1.11 -13.74 -18.49
CA GLU A 143 0.41 -15.03 -18.57
C GLU A 143 -0.16 -15.43 -17.19
N GLY A 144 -1.44 -15.85 -17.16
CA GLY A 144 -2.16 -16.17 -15.93
C GLY A 144 -2.83 -14.98 -15.22
N PHE A 145 -2.47 -13.73 -15.53
CA PHE A 145 -3.06 -12.51 -14.93
C PHE A 145 -4.06 -11.78 -15.82
N GLY A 146 -4.24 -12.23 -17.08
CA GLY A 146 -5.05 -11.53 -18.07
C GLY A 146 -6.52 -11.31 -17.70
N SER A 147 -7.15 -12.19 -16.93
CA SER A 147 -8.54 -11.99 -16.45
C SER A 147 -8.62 -11.06 -15.23
N LEU A 148 -7.66 -11.17 -14.31
CA LEU A 148 -7.59 -10.36 -13.09
C LEU A 148 -7.28 -8.89 -13.40
N ILE A 149 -6.31 -8.63 -14.29
CA ILE A 149 -5.94 -7.28 -14.72
C ILE A 149 -7.09 -6.64 -15.51
N ARG A 150 -7.71 -7.33 -16.46
CA ARG A 150 -8.87 -6.78 -17.21
C ARG A 150 -10.05 -6.40 -16.32
N THR A 151 -10.22 -7.08 -15.20
CA THR A 151 -11.31 -6.79 -14.24
C THR A 151 -10.95 -5.60 -13.34
N ALA A 152 -9.69 -5.47 -12.93
CA ALA A 152 -9.20 -4.36 -12.12
C ALA A 152 -9.19 -3.01 -12.87
N PHE A 153 -8.91 -3.03 -14.17
CA PHE A 153 -8.78 -1.84 -15.02
C PHE A 153 -10.06 -1.48 -15.81
N ARG A 154 -11.22 -2.09 -15.50
CA ARG A 154 -12.48 -1.69 -16.14
C ARG A 154 -12.77 -0.22 -15.82
N PRO A 155 -13.06 0.63 -16.84
CA PRO A 155 -13.50 1.99 -16.57
C PRO A 155 -14.73 1.92 -15.68
N LYS A 156 -14.72 2.60 -14.53
CA LYS A 156 -15.95 2.83 -13.76
C LYS A 156 -16.91 3.58 -14.67
N ALA A 157 -17.98 2.91 -15.08
CA ALA A 157 -19.12 3.49 -15.78
C ALA A 157 -19.82 4.54 -14.91
#